data_AF-A0A8P0NK34-F1
#
_entry.id   AF-A0A8P0NK34-F1
#
_cell.length_a   1.000
_cell.length_b   1.000
_cell.length_c   1.000
_cell.angle_alpha   90.00
_cell.angle_beta   90.00
_cell.angle_gamma   90.00
#
_symmetry.space_group_name_H-M   'P 1'
#
loop_
_entity.id
_entity.type
_entity.pdbx_description
1 polymer ?
#
loop_
_entity_poly.entity_id
_entity_poly.type
_entity_poly.pdbx_seq_one_letter_code
_entity_poly.pdbx_strand_id
1 'polypeptide(L)'
;MVFYFTSSSVNSSAYTIYMGKDKYENEDLIKRGWPEDIWFHVDKLSLAHVYLRLHKREKIEDIPKEVLMDCAHLVKANSIQGFMAPELVLHHSYHILGHKARQKAIPDSRV
;
A
#
# COMPACT_ATOMS: atom_id res chain seq x y z
N MET A 1 -9.66 -11.93 -9.05
CA MET A 1 -9.30 -10.80 -9.94
C MET A 1 -8.34 -9.89 -9.20
N VAL A 2 -7.24 -9.52 -9.84
CA VAL A 2 -6.27 -8.54 -9.31
C VAL A 2 -6.39 -7.25 -10.11
N PHE A 3 -6.44 -6.12 -9.42
CA PHE A 3 -6.37 -4.79 -10.01
C PHE A 3 -4.92 -4.31 -10.06
N TYR A 4 -4.60 -3.59 -11.12
CA TYR A 4 -3.27 -3.04 -11.37
C TYR A 4 -3.40 -1.54 -11.53
N PHE A 5 -2.58 -0.80 -10.79
CA PHE A 5 -2.48 0.64 -10.89
C PHE A 5 -1.01 1.02 -11.11
N THR A 6 -0.81 2.17 -11.73
CA THR A 6 0.51 2.77 -11.92
C THR A 6 0.49 4.14 -11.28
N SER A 7 1.46 4.42 -10.41
CA SER A 7 1.64 5.75 -9.81
C SER A 7 3.05 6.24 -10.13
N SER A 8 3.18 7.52 -10.50
CA SER A 8 4.46 8.14 -10.85
C SER A 8 4.53 9.52 -10.23
N SER A 9 5.69 9.89 -9.70
CA SER A 9 5.99 11.26 -9.30
C SER A 9 6.79 11.97 -10.39
N VAL A 10 6.79 13.31 -10.38
CA VAL A 10 7.44 14.19 -11.38
C VAL A 10 8.91 13.82 -11.65
N ASN A 11 9.60 13.19 -10.68
CA ASN A 11 11.01 12.82 -10.78
C ASN A 11 11.30 11.32 -10.57
N SER A 12 10.29 10.45 -10.56
CA SER A 12 10.48 9.01 -10.32
C SER A 12 9.86 8.15 -11.41
N SER A 13 10.42 6.95 -11.56
CA SER A 13 9.84 5.93 -12.43
C SER A 13 8.43 5.54 -11.96
N ALA A 14 7.61 5.06 -12.89
CA ALA A 14 6.28 4.61 -12.56
C ALA A 14 6.35 3.34 -11.70
N TYR A 15 5.76 3.40 -10.51
CA TYR A 15 5.59 2.29 -9.60
C TYR A 15 4.37 1.47 -10.00
N THR A 16 4.47 0.16 -9.78
CA THR A 16 3.35 -0.75 -9.99
C THR A 16 2.69 -1.08 -8.66
N ILE A 17 1.38 -0.93 -8.62
CA ILE A 17 0.54 -1.19 -7.45
C ILE A 17 -0.44 -2.31 -7.78
N TYR A 18 -0.55 -3.31 -6.90
CA TYR A 18 -1.46 -4.44 -7.00
C TYR A 18 -2.49 -4.39 -5.89
N MET A 19 -3.74 -4.75 -6.19
CA MET A 19 -4.80 -4.87 -5.20
C MET A 19 -5.66 -6.09 -5.52
N GLY A 20 -5.83 -7.00 -4.57
CA GLY A 20 -6.74 -8.14 -4.75
C GLY A 20 -8.19 -7.70 -4.62
N LYS A 21 -9.07 -8.27 -5.44
CA LYS A 21 -10.52 -8.03 -5.35
C LYS A 21 -11.13 -8.54 -4.06
N ASP A 22 -10.57 -9.62 -3.50
CA ASP A 22 -11.06 -10.28 -2.30
C ASP A 22 -9.92 -10.91 -1.51
N LYS A 23 -10.26 -11.54 -0.37
CA LYS A 23 -9.29 -12.15 0.54
C LYS A 23 -8.44 -13.25 -0.11
N TYR A 24 -8.98 -14.02 -1.05
CA TYR A 24 -8.26 -15.15 -1.66
C TYR A 24 -7.18 -14.62 -2.61
N GLU A 25 -7.52 -13.60 -3.39
CA GLU A 25 -6.56 -12.89 -4.24
C GLU A 25 -5.49 -12.19 -3.41
N ASN A 26 -5.87 -11.60 -2.27
CA ASN A 26 -4.92 -10.99 -1.35
C ASN A 26 -3.92 -12.01 -0.77
N GLU A 27 -4.39 -13.19 -0.37
CA GLU A 27 -3.53 -14.28 0.10
C GLU A 27 -2.57 -14.77 -0.99
N ASP A 28 -3.05 -14.89 -2.23
CA ASP A 28 -2.21 -15.31 -3.35
C ASP A 28 -1.18 -14.24 -3.75
N LEU A 29 -1.53 -12.95 -3.64
CA LEU A 29 -0.58 -11.85 -3.80
C LEU A 29 0.51 -11.86 -2.73
N ILE A 30 0.18 -12.19 -1.48
CA ILE A 30 1.18 -12.35 -0.40
C ILE A 30 2.12 -13.50 -0.72
N LYS A 31 1.60 -14.65 -1.17
CA LYS A 31 2.42 -15.83 -1.52
C LYS A 31 3.36 -15.57 -2.70
N ARG A 32 2.93 -14.73 -3.66
CA ARG A 32 3.69 -14.39 -4.88
C ARG A 32 4.48 -13.09 -4.75
N GLY A 33 4.33 -12.39 -3.62
CA GLY A 33 4.96 -11.12 -3.34
C GLY A 33 6.48 -11.27 -3.19
N TRP A 34 7.20 -10.24 -3.57
CA TRP A 34 8.66 -10.23 -3.44
C TRP A 34 9.03 -9.77 -2.03
N PRO A 35 10.17 -10.21 -1.48
CA PRO A 35 10.64 -9.75 -0.18
C PRO A 35 10.66 -8.23 -0.03
N GLU A 36 10.96 -7.51 -1.11
CA GLU A 36 11.06 -6.05 -1.20
C GLU A 36 9.72 -5.34 -1.43
N ASP A 37 8.66 -6.06 -1.77
CA ASP A 37 7.35 -5.46 -2.01
C ASP A 37 6.79 -4.89 -0.68
N ILE A 38 6.16 -3.73 -0.78
CA ILE A 38 5.59 -3.02 0.36
C ILE A 38 4.10 -3.29 0.39
N TRP A 39 3.64 -3.85 1.49
CA TRP A 39 2.24 -4.18 1.70
C TRP A 39 1.56 -3.15 2.62
N PHE A 40 0.49 -2.53 2.14
CA PHE A 40 -0.37 -1.58 2.85
C PHE A 40 -1.71 -2.24 3.20
N HIS A 41 -2.15 -2.02 4.45
CA HIS A 41 -3.45 -2.47 4.94
C HIS A 41 -4.00 -1.50 5.99
N VAL A 42 -5.33 -1.50 6.17
CA VAL A 42 -5.97 -0.79 7.29
C VAL A 42 -6.03 -1.72 8.49
N ASP A 43 -5.60 -1.20 9.64
CA ASP A 43 -5.66 -1.93 10.88
C ASP A 43 -7.12 -2.25 11.27
N LYS A 44 -7.35 -3.46 11.82
CA LYS A 44 -8.64 -3.99 12.31
C LYS A 44 -9.74 -4.33 11.29
N LEU A 45 -9.65 -3.94 10.01
CA LEU A 45 -10.67 -4.28 9.00
C LEU A 45 -10.03 -4.90 7.75
N SER A 46 -10.12 -6.23 7.67
CA SER A 46 -9.58 -7.06 6.59
C SER A 46 -10.40 -6.91 5.30
N LEU A 47 -10.32 -5.74 4.65
CA LEU A 47 -11.08 -5.44 3.44
C LEU A 47 -10.18 -5.12 2.25
N ALA A 48 -9.25 -4.17 2.41
CA ALA A 48 -8.36 -3.74 1.32
C ALA A 48 -6.89 -3.98 1.66
N HIS A 49 -6.21 -4.77 0.81
CA HIS A 49 -4.76 -4.93 0.81
C HIS A 49 -4.20 -4.38 -0.50
N VAL A 50 -3.23 -3.49 -0.39
CA VAL A 50 -2.55 -2.87 -1.53
C VAL A 50 -1.06 -3.21 -1.45
N TYR A 51 -0.47 -3.61 -2.56
CA TYR A 51 0.94 -3.99 -2.65
C TYR A 51 1.64 -3.07 -3.64
N LEU A 52 2.68 -2.40 -3.20
CA LEU A 52 3.54 -1.56 -4.03
C LEU A 52 4.82 -2.33 -4.34
N ARG A 53 5.14 -2.47 -5.62
CA ARG A 53 6.38 -3.09 -6.06
C ARG A 53 7.47 -2.06 -6.28
N LEU A 54 8.56 -2.25 -5.56
CA LEU A 54 9.76 -1.44 -5.67
C LEU A 54 10.56 -1.78 -6.92
N HIS A 55 11.29 -0.79 -7.43
CA HIS A 55 12.29 -1.03 -8.46
C HIS A 55 13.49 -1.79 -7.85
N LYS A 56 14.25 -2.48 -8.71
CA LYS A 56 15.42 -3.25 -8.25
C LYS A 56 16.40 -2.33 -7.53
N ARG A 57 16.76 -2.70 -6.28
CA ARG A 57 17.71 -1.99 -5.40
C ARG A 57 17.20 -0.64 -4.85
N GLU A 58 15.92 -0.34 -5.00
CA GLU A 58 15.30 0.83 -4.40
C GLU A 58 14.94 0.55 -2.93
N LYS A 59 15.09 1.54 -2.06
CA LYS A 59 14.69 1.42 -0.66
C LYS A 59 13.39 2.16 -0.42
N ILE A 60 12.75 1.84 0.71
CA ILE A 60 11.50 2.49 1.11
C ILE A 60 11.63 4.01 1.32
N GLU A 61 12.83 4.47 1.67
CA GLU A 61 13.15 5.88 1.89
C GLU A 61 13.24 6.66 0.57
N ASP A 62 13.45 5.96 -0.54
CA ASP A 62 13.57 6.55 -1.88
C ASP A 62 12.20 6.75 -2.55
N ILE A 63 11.13 6.19 -1.97
CA ILE A 63 9.77 6.28 -2.53
C ILE A 63 9.23 7.70 -2.36
N PRO A 64 8.74 8.34 -3.43
CA PRO A 64 8.06 9.62 -3.34
C PRO A 64 6.86 9.55 -2.41
N LYS A 65 6.68 10.59 -1.59
CA LYS A 65 5.51 10.71 -0.70
C LYS A 65 4.19 10.62 -1.48
N GLU A 66 4.16 11.14 -2.70
CA GLU A 66 2.99 11.09 -3.60
C GLU A 66 2.56 9.64 -3.88
N VAL A 67 3.50 8.75 -4.14
CA VAL A 67 3.22 7.33 -4.40
C VAL A 67 2.70 6.63 -3.15
N LEU A 68 3.27 6.97 -1.98
CA LEU A 68 2.78 6.49 -0.68
C LEU A 68 1.35 6.98 -0.41
N MET A 69 1.04 8.23 -0.75
CA MET A 69 -0.30 8.81 -0.65
C MET A 69 -1.28 8.11 -1.59
N ASP A 70 -0.91 7.83 -2.83
CA ASP A 70 -1.77 7.10 -3.77
C ASP A 70 -2.12 5.71 -3.23
N CYS A 71 -1.14 4.99 -2.69
CA CYS A 71 -1.37 3.69 -2.05
C CYS A 71 -2.34 3.83 -0.86
N ALA A 72 -2.14 4.85 -0.02
CA ALA A 72 -2.99 5.14 1.13
C ALA A 72 -4.44 5.49 0.71
N HIS A 73 -4.61 6.28 -0.34
CA HIS A 73 -5.92 6.63 -0.90
C HIS A 73 -6.62 5.41 -1.49
N LEU A 74 -5.90 4.53 -2.19
CA LEU A 74 -6.45 3.28 -2.73
C LEU A 74 -6.96 2.37 -1.61
N VAL A 75 -6.17 2.18 -0.55
CA VAL A 75 -6.57 1.39 0.62
C VAL A 75 -7.81 1.98 1.29
N LYS A 76 -7.86 3.31 1.47
CA LYS A 76 -9.01 3.99 2.07
C LYS A 76 -10.27 3.88 1.21
N ALA A 77 -10.18 4.14 -0.08
CA ALA A 77 -11.30 4.10 -1.02
C ALA A 77 -11.92 2.70 -1.15
N ASN A 78 -11.11 1.66 -0.97
CA ASN A 78 -11.55 0.26 -1.09
C ASN A 78 -11.83 -0.41 0.27
N SER A 79 -11.76 0.34 1.38
CA SER A 79 -12.20 -0.12 2.69
C SER A 79 -13.58 0.43 2.99
N ILE A 80 -14.53 -0.43 3.36
CA ILE A 80 -15.94 -0.07 3.70
C ILE A 80 -15.98 1.07 4.72
N GLN A 81 -15.02 1.11 5.64
CA GLN A 81 -14.95 2.10 6.71
C GLN A 81 -14.20 3.38 6.32
N GLY A 82 -13.28 3.31 5.34
CA GLY A 82 -12.53 4.47 4.82
C GLY A 82 -13.40 5.41 3.97
N PHE A 83 -14.44 4.89 3.34
CA PHE A 83 -15.45 5.69 2.63
C PHE A 83 -16.33 6.52 3.58
N MET A 84 -16.58 6.03 4.81
CA MET A 84 -17.46 6.69 5.78
C MET A 84 -16.75 7.67 6.73
N ALA A 85 -15.42 7.67 6.76
CA ALA A 85 -14.62 8.53 7.64
C ALA A 85 -13.66 9.42 6.83
N PRO A 86 -14.03 10.68 6.51
CA PRO A 86 -13.13 11.61 5.85
C PRO A 86 -11.88 11.87 6.70
N GLU A 87 -12.02 11.88 8.03
CA GLU A 87 -10.96 12.08 9.04
C GLU A 87 -10.38 10.74 9.56
N LEU A 88 -10.27 9.72 8.71
CA LEU A 88 -9.52 8.54 9.11
C LEU A 88 -8.05 8.93 9.21
N VAL A 89 -7.55 9.11 10.45
CA VAL A 89 -6.11 9.10 10.76
C VAL A 89 -5.62 7.75 10.30
N LEU A 90 -5.01 7.76 9.13
CA LEU A 90 -4.55 6.57 8.49
C LEU A 90 -3.32 6.06 9.25
N HIS A 91 -3.58 5.19 10.23
CA HIS A 91 -2.55 4.39 10.86
C HIS A 91 -2.13 3.29 9.87
N HIS A 92 -1.59 3.72 8.73
CA HIS A 92 -1.10 2.83 7.70
C HIS A 92 0.19 2.22 8.18
N SER A 93 0.08 0.95 8.53
CA SER A 93 1.22 0.08 8.71
C SER A 93 1.59 -0.44 7.34
N TYR A 94 2.85 -0.28 6.95
CA TYR A 94 3.39 -1.01 5.84
C TYR A 94 4.35 -2.09 6.33
N HIS A 95 4.36 -3.23 5.65
CA HIS A 95 5.31 -4.31 5.91
C HIS A 95 6.08 -4.67 4.64
N ILE A 96 7.36 -4.94 4.82
CA ILE A 96 8.22 -5.56 3.80
C ILE A 96 7.89 -7.05 3.83
N LEU A 97 7.38 -7.64 2.76
CA LEU A 97 6.88 -9.03 2.77
C LEU A 97 7.92 -10.06 3.28
N GLY A 98 9.22 -9.80 3.12
CA GLY A 98 10.31 -10.67 3.59
C GLY A 98 10.82 -10.43 5.02
N HIS A 99 10.42 -9.34 5.68
CA HIS A 99 10.83 -9.03 7.03
C HIS A 99 9.58 -8.70 7.86
N LYS A 100 9.44 -9.25 9.08
CA LYS A 100 8.51 -8.66 10.07
C LYS A 100 9.01 -7.27 10.43
N ALA A 101 8.81 -6.31 9.54
CA ALA A 101 9.34 -4.97 9.65
C ALA A 101 8.37 -4.13 10.46
N ARG A 102 8.99 -3.42 11.39
CA ARG A 102 8.45 -2.47 12.35
C ARG A 102 7.35 -1.61 11.73
N GLN A 103 6.19 -1.60 12.37
CA GLN A 103 5.10 -0.66 12.11
C GLN A 103 5.68 0.77 12.10
N LYS A 104 5.74 1.41 10.92
CA LYS A 104 6.06 2.83 10.79
C LYS A 104 4.83 3.49 10.19
N ALA A 105 4.22 4.40 10.95
CA ALA A 105 3.16 5.24 10.44
C ALA A 105 3.72 6.14 9.32
N ILE A 106 2.96 6.28 8.24
CA ILE A 106 3.21 7.33 7.24
C ILE A 106 3.01 8.67 7.97
N PRO A 107 3.97 9.62 7.93
CA PRO A 107 3.81 10.89 8.61
C PRO A 107 2.57 11.62 8.08
N ASP A 108 1.68 11.93 9.03
CA ASP A 108 0.39 12.60 8.83
C ASP A 108 0.55 13.85 7.95
N SER A 109 0.04 13.81 6.72
CA SER A 109 -0.31 15.04 6.03
C SER A 109 -1.75 15.34 6.39
N ARG A 110 -1.95 16.23 7.37
CA ARG A 110 -3.20 16.97 7.47
C ARG A 110 -3.47 17.60 6.11
N VAL A 111 -4.47 17.09 5.40
CA VAL A 111 -5.17 17.82 4.34
C VAL A 111 -6.29 18.61 4.99
#